data_AF-A0A357G271-F1
#
_entry.id   AF-A0A357G271-F1
#
_cell.length_a   1.000
_cell.length_b   1.000
_cell.length_c   1.000
_cell.angle_alpha   90.00
_cell.angle_beta   90.00
_cell.angle_gamma   90.00
#
_symmetry.space_group_name_H-M   'P 1'
#
loop_
_entity.id
_entity.type
_entity.pdbx_description
1 polymer ?
#
loop_
_entity_poly.entity_id
_entity_poly.type
_entity_poly.pdbx_seq_one_letter_code
_entity_poly.pdbx_strand_id
1 'polypeptide(L)'
;MFEGKNYYEILGVPQNATQREIQSAWRTLVKQHHEDLAPDEEMKSAYKKRMFVINEAYEILGDEELRKQYDNKHELNGGSNIEWVQNQLSRANEILSADVSYASERDIGVIEFIMSESFGDYRYQKNVQLGTDWMLKVVQNRPDMAGKIVATAFKTALHKKDFRLLDALLEKAPGAFRYDKVHRFAETLKDRGFEVSKHYLYLAHIFCARYTIARNNGTLEQELKSVSEFLAAPALQEQVSGDPGGLLLTLLKYAPQTITQAQFDSYNGIVYQMTWTHNGRRRSQNEEAIKMIMEARPDLKRLPQEAYEKKLSSPAQPSLGEGPS
;
A
#
# COMPACT_ATOMS: atom_id res chain seq x y z
N MET A 1 -0.54 -28.36 -26.81
CA MET A 1 -1.03 -27.08 -26.25
C MET A 1 -2.42 -27.30 -25.68
N PHE A 2 -2.80 -26.58 -24.62
CA PHE A 2 -4.15 -26.63 -24.03
C PHE A 2 -5.08 -25.64 -24.73
N GLU A 3 -4.98 -25.55 -26.05
CA GLU A 3 -5.80 -24.65 -26.86
C GLU A 3 -7.26 -25.09 -26.75
N GLY A 4 -8.10 -24.17 -26.27
CA GLY A 4 -9.55 -24.34 -26.18
C GLY A 4 -10.08 -25.02 -24.92
N LYS A 5 -9.24 -25.41 -23.95
CA LYS A 5 -9.73 -26.00 -22.68
C LYS A 5 -10.09 -24.94 -21.65
N ASN A 6 -11.25 -25.06 -21.02
CA ASN A 6 -11.66 -24.19 -19.90
C ASN A 6 -11.06 -24.66 -18.55
N TYR A 7 -11.14 -23.84 -17.49
CA TYR A 7 -10.53 -24.17 -16.19
C TYR A 7 -11.14 -25.41 -15.53
N TYR A 8 -12.43 -25.68 -15.76
CA TYR A 8 -13.08 -26.88 -15.26
C TYR A 8 -12.52 -28.15 -15.93
N GLU A 9 -12.30 -28.10 -17.25
CA GLU A 9 -11.68 -29.18 -18.03
C GLU A 9 -10.20 -29.37 -17.69
N ILE A 10 -9.50 -28.30 -17.33
CA ILE A 10 -8.11 -28.39 -16.85
C ILE A 10 -8.04 -29.14 -15.53
N LEU A 11 -8.96 -28.84 -14.60
CA LEU A 11 -9.06 -29.54 -13.32
C LEU A 11 -9.76 -30.90 -13.43
N GLY A 12 -10.38 -31.22 -14.58
CA GLY A 12 -11.10 -32.48 -14.78
C GLY A 12 -12.38 -32.57 -13.96
N VAL A 13 -13.03 -31.44 -13.68
CA VAL A 13 -14.28 -31.35 -12.91
C VAL A 13 -15.41 -30.78 -13.77
N PRO A 14 -16.68 -31.08 -13.48
CA PRO A 14 -17.79 -30.46 -14.19
C PRO A 14 -17.96 -28.98 -13.81
N GLN A 15 -18.62 -28.18 -14.67
CA GLN A 15 -18.85 -26.73 -14.41
C GLN A 15 -19.67 -26.46 -13.14
N ASN A 16 -20.54 -27.39 -12.75
CA ASN A 16 -21.33 -27.32 -11.52
C ASN A 16 -20.59 -27.87 -10.29
N ALA A 17 -19.29 -28.18 -10.39
CA ALA A 17 -18.51 -28.72 -9.28
C ALA A 17 -18.53 -27.77 -8.08
N THR A 18 -18.64 -28.34 -6.89
CA THR A 18 -18.54 -27.63 -5.63
C THR A 18 -17.10 -27.20 -5.35
N GLN A 19 -16.91 -26.20 -4.48
CA GLN A 19 -15.56 -25.76 -4.09
C GLN A 19 -14.70 -26.90 -3.51
N ARG A 20 -15.34 -27.84 -2.79
CA ARG A 20 -14.66 -29.03 -2.27
C ARG A 20 -14.14 -29.95 -3.37
N GLU A 21 -14.93 -30.14 -4.44
CA GLU A 21 -14.54 -30.97 -5.59
C GLU A 21 -13.41 -30.31 -6.39
N ILE A 22 -13.49 -29.00 -6.62
CA ILE A 22 -12.43 -28.20 -7.26
C ILE A 22 -11.12 -28.32 -6.48
N GLN A 23 -11.17 -28.15 -5.16
CA GLN A 23 -10.00 -28.29 -4.29
C GLN A 23 -9.44 -29.71 -4.26
N SER A 24 -10.30 -30.73 -4.23
CA SER A 24 -9.88 -32.13 -4.25
C SER A 24 -9.19 -32.50 -5.57
N ALA A 25 -9.76 -32.06 -6.70
CA ALA A 25 -9.19 -32.28 -8.02
C ALA A 25 -7.83 -31.58 -8.19
N TRP A 26 -7.73 -30.33 -7.75
CA TRP A 26 -6.46 -29.61 -7.73
C TRP A 26 -5.39 -30.34 -6.92
N ARG A 27 -5.68 -30.76 -5.67
CA ARG A 27 -4.72 -31.51 -4.84
C ARG A 27 -4.26 -32.81 -5.50
N THR A 28 -5.14 -33.47 -6.23
CA THR A 28 -4.83 -34.71 -6.96
C THR A 28 -3.88 -34.43 -8.13
N LEU A 29 -4.18 -33.39 -8.91
CA LEU A 29 -3.37 -32.98 -10.06
C LEU A 29 -2.00 -32.44 -9.66
N VAL A 30 -1.89 -31.72 -8.54
CA VAL A 30 -0.60 -31.27 -7.98
C VAL A 30 0.29 -32.47 -7.64
N LYS A 31 -0.27 -33.50 -7.00
CA LYS A 31 0.48 -34.73 -6.69
C LYS A 31 0.89 -35.53 -7.92
N GLN A 32 0.20 -35.38 -9.04
CA GLN A 32 0.49 -36.12 -10.28
C GLN A 32 1.50 -35.39 -11.18
N HIS A 33 1.51 -34.05 -11.13
CA HIS A 33 2.30 -33.22 -12.03
C HIS A 33 3.42 -32.44 -11.33
N HIS A 34 3.77 -32.80 -10.09
CA HIS A 34 4.89 -32.19 -9.35
C HIS A 34 6.19 -32.37 -10.14
N GLU A 35 7.06 -31.34 -10.14
CA GLU A 35 8.31 -31.36 -10.93
C GLU A 35 9.28 -32.47 -10.51
N ASP A 36 9.22 -32.87 -9.23
CA ASP A 36 9.98 -34.01 -8.69
C ASP A 36 9.58 -35.37 -9.26
N LEU A 37 8.41 -35.46 -9.90
CA LEU A 37 7.91 -36.69 -10.54
C LEU A 37 8.23 -36.74 -12.04
N ALA A 38 8.93 -35.75 -12.58
CA ALA A 38 9.36 -35.74 -13.97
C ALA A 38 10.38 -36.87 -14.23
N PRO A 39 10.18 -37.72 -15.26
CA PRO A 39 11.08 -38.84 -15.55
C PRO A 39 12.50 -38.43 -15.94
N ASP A 40 12.66 -37.25 -16.54
CA ASP A 40 13.92 -36.68 -17.01
C ASP A 40 13.86 -35.14 -17.07
N GLU A 41 15.02 -34.51 -17.31
CA GLU A 41 15.15 -33.05 -17.42
C GLU A 41 14.36 -32.46 -18.60
N GLU A 42 14.17 -33.21 -19.68
CA GLU A 42 13.42 -32.75 -20.85
C GLU A 42 11.92 -32.63 -20.53
N MET A 43 11.38 -33.57 -19.74
CA MET A 43 9.99 -33.59 -19.28
C MET A 43 9.71 -32.63 -18.13
N LYS A 44 10.73 -32.19 -17.36
CA LYS A 44 10.53 -31.18 -16.30
C LYS A 44 9.85 -29.91 -16.83
N SER A 45 10.23 -29.47 -18.03
CA SER A 45 9.59 -28.31 -18.68
C SER A 45 8.10 -28.55 -18.97
N ALA A 46 7.73 -29.75 -19.41
CA ALA A 46 6.35 -30.12 -19.68
C ALA A 46 5.52 -30.26 -18.38
N TYR A 47 6.09 -30.87 -17.34
CA TYR A 47 5.46 -30.98 -16.01
C TYR A 47 5.25 -29.60 -15.39
N LYS A 48 6.24 -28.72 -15.50
CA LYS A 48 6.15 -27.32 -15.05
C LYS A 48 5.06 -26.55 -15.79
N LYS A 49 4.95 -26.70 -17.11
CA LYS A 49 3.86 -26.12 -17.92
C LYS A 49 2.50 -26.70 -17.55
N ARG A 50 2.41 -28.00 -17.25
CA ARG A 50 1.15 -28.64 -16.84
C ARG A 50 0.71 -28.17 -15.47
N MET A 51 1.63 -28.15 -14.51
CA MET A 51 1.41 -27.65 -13.15
C MET A 51 1.02 -26.17 -13.16
N PHE A 52 1.62 -25.36 -14.04
CA PHE A 52 1.25 -23.97 -14.23
C PHE A 52 -0.25 -23.82 -14.51
N VAL A 53 -0.76 -24.58 -15.49
CA VAL A 53 -2.14 -24.47 -15.96
C VAL A 53 -3.12 -25.02 -14.91
N ILE A 54 -2.73 -26.07 -14.17
CA ILE A 54 -3.50 -26.63 -13.05
C ILE A 54 -3.66 -25.63 -11.91
N ASN A 55 -2.57 -24.97 -11.51
CA ASN A 55 -2.62 -23.98 -10.45
C ASN A 55 -3.43 -22.76 -10.86
N GLU A 56 -3.26 -22.26 -12.09
CA GLU A 56 -4.05 -21.16 -12.63
C GLU A 56 -5.56 -21.46 -12.62
N ALA A 57 -5.95 -22.68 -13.02
CA ALA A 57 -7.35 -23.10 -12.98
C ALA A 57 -7.91 -23.12 -11.55
N TYR A 58 -7.11 -23.55 -10.58
CA TYR A 58 -7.52 -23.54 -9.18
C TYR A 58 -7.52 -22.15 -8.56
N GLU A 59 -6.63 -21.25 -8.98
CA GLU A 59 -6.61 -19.85 -8.52
C GLU A 59 -7.91 -19.12 -8.88
N ILE A 60 -8.44 -19.38 -10.08
CA ILE A 60 -9.68 -18.77 -10.54
C ILE A 60 -10.91 -19.50 -10.00
N LEU A 61 -10.94 -20.83 -10.04
CA LEU A 61 -12.13 -21.60 -9.65
C LEU A 61 -12.26 -21.82 -8.15
N GLY A 62 -11.13 -21.80 -7.42
CA GLY A 62 -11.07 -22.06 -5.98
C GLY A 62 -11.50 -20.87 -5.11
N ASP A 63 -11.52 -19.66 -5.68
CA ASP A 63 -12.09 -18.47 -5.06
C ASP A 63 -13.51 -18.23 -5.61
N GLU A 64 -14.49 -18.03 -4.72
CA GLU A 64 -15.89 -17.91 -5.12
C GLU A 64 -16.19 -16.65 -5.94
N GLU A 65 -15.48 -15.55 -5.68
CA GLU A 65 -15.69 -14.29 -6.37
C GLU A 65 -15.03 -14.31 -7.74
N LEU A 66 -13.79 -14.82 -7.84
CA LEU A 66 -13.09 -15.00 -9.11
C LEU A 66 -13.80 -16.03 -10.00
N ARG A 67 -14.34 -17.10 -9.41
CA ARG A 67 -15.14 -18.09 -10.13
C ARG A 67 -16.40 -17.47 -10.73
N LYS A 68 -17.16 -16.69 -9.95
CA LYS A 68 -18.34 -15.97 -10.47
C LYS A 68 -17.97 -15.04 -11.63
N GLN A 69 -16.87 -14.30 -11.50
CA GLN A 69 -16.41 -13.43 -12.58
C GLN A 69 -15.96 -14.21 -13.81
N TYR A 70 -15.35 -15.38 -13.62
CA TYR A 70 -14.96 -16.30 -14.69
C TYR A 70 -16.17 -16.87 -15.42
N ASP A 71 -17.15 -17.38 -14.67
CA ASP A 71 -18.40 -17.93 -15.19
C ASP A 71 -19.17 -16.85 -15.98
N ASN A 72 -19.32 -15.64 -15.41
CA ASN A 72 -19.99 -14.50 -16.07
C ASN A 72 -19.25 -14.02 -17.34
N LYS A 73 -17.91 -14.09 -17.39
CA LYS A 73 -17.12 -13.65 -18.55
C LYS A 73 -17.07 -14.70 -19.66
N HIS A 74 -17.11 -15.98 -19.31
CA HIS A 74 -17.17 -17.08 -20.28
C HIS A 74 -18.46 -17.07 -21.11
N GLU A 75 -19.53 -16.48 -20.59
CA GLU A 75 -20.77 -16.25 -21.34
C GLU A 75 -20.67 -15.12 -22.36
N LEU A 76 -19.76 -14.14 -22.18
CA LEU A 76 -19.76 -12.89 -22.94
C LEU A 76 -18.63 -12.73 -23.97
N ASN A 77 -17.51 -13.44 -23.88
CA ASN A 77 -16.43 -13.34 -24.88
C ASN A 77 -15.67 -14.67 -25.02
N GLY A 78 -15.83 -15.35 -26.16
CA GLY A 78 -15.18 -16.62 -26.51
C GLY A 78 -13.66 -16.56 -26.74
N GLY A 79 -12.90 -16.12 -25.75
CA GLY A 79 -11.44 -16.23 -25.68
C GLY A 79 -11.03 -16.57 -24.26
N SER A 80 -10.41 -17.73 -24.05
CA SER A 80 -10.07 -18.24 -22.73
C SER A 80 -9.16 -17.24 -21.99
N ASN A 81 -9.59 -16.79 -20.80
CA ASN A 81 -8.82 -15.92 -19.90
C ASN A 81 -7.37 -16.42 -19.68
N ILE A 82 -7.17 -17.72 -19.88
CA ILE A 82 -5.90 -18.46 -19.90
C ILE A 82 -4.87 -17.91 -20.87
N GLU A 83 -5.25 -17.74 -22.14
CA GLU A 83 -4.30 -17.29 -23.16
C GLU A 83 -3.87 -15.86 -22.87
N TRP A 84 -4.81 -15.03 -22.41
CA TRP A 84 -4.50 -13.67 -21.99
C TRP A 84 -3.55 -13.64 -20.80
N VAL A 85 -3.83 -14.41 -19.73
CA VAL A 85 -2.95 -14.53 -18.55
C VAL A 85 -1.57 -15.07 -18.93
N GLN A 86 -1.50 -16.11 -19.76
CA GLN A 86 -0.24 -16.66 -20.25
C GLN A 86 0.56 -15.66 -21.07
N ASN A 87 -0.11 -14.88 -21.92
CA ASN A 87 0.51 -13.79 -22.68
C ASN A 87 1.04 -12.71 -21.75
N GLN A 88 0.30 -12.32 -20.71
CA GLN A 88 0.78 -11.37 -19.70
C GLN A 88 2.00 -11.90 -18.93
N LEU A 89 2.01 -13.18 -18.56
CA LEU A 89 3.13 -13.80 -17.84
C LEU A 89 4.37 -13.96 -18.73
N SER A 90 4.21 -14.35 -19.98
CA SER A 90 5.31 -14.38 -20.96
C SER A 90 5.90 -12.98 -21.12
N ARG A 91 5.03 -11.99 -21.31
CA ARG A 91 5.44 -10.59 -21.45
C ARG A 91 6.13 -10.06 -20.20
N ALA A 92 5.65 -10.41 -19.02
CA ALA A 92 6.29 -10.02 -17.77
C ALA A 92 7.71 -10.60 -17.65
N ASN A 93 7.93 -11.86 -18.05
CA ASN A 93 9.28 -12.44 -18.05
C ASN A 93 10.23 -11.71 -19.01
N GLU A 94 9.76 -11.34 -20.20
CA GLU A 94 10.54 -10.50 -21.13
C GLU A 94 10.92 -9.17 -20.47
N ILE A 95 9.93 -8.47 -19.88
CA ILE A 95 10.12 -7.17 -19.20
C ILE A 95 11.12 -7.28 -18.05
N LEU A 96 11.01 -8.30 -17.21
CA LEU A 96 11.88 -8.50 -16.05
C LEU A 96 13.34 -8.76 -16.45
N SER A 97 13.56 -9.33 -17.63
CA SER A 97 14.89 -9.60 -18.19
C SER A 97 15.46 -8.47 -19.05
N ALA A 98 14.62 -7.53 -19.49
CA ALA A 98 14.99 -6.45 -20.37
C ALA A 98 15.70 -5.29 -19.64
N ASP A 99 16.42 -4.47 -20.41
CA ASP A 99 17.00 -3.24 -19.89
C ASP A 99 15.91 -2.23 -19.51
N VAL A 100 15.96 -1.79 -18.25
CA VAL A 100 15.01 -0.87 -17.62
C VAL A 100 15.04 0.53 -18.24
N SER A 101 16.12 0.90 -18.94
CA SER A 101 16.21 2.18 -19.66
C SER A 101 15.12 2.33 -20.72
N TYR A 102 14.58 1.22 -21.25
CA TYR A 102 13.49 1.19 -22.23
C TYR A 102 12.10 0.94 -21.61
N ALA A 103 11.98 0.89 -20.28
CA ALA A 103 10.72 0.61 -19.61
C ALA A 103 9.61 1.59 -20.03
N SER A 104 8.44 1.06 -20.36
CA SER A 104 7.26 1.84 -20.76
C SER A 104 6.16 1.79 -19.70
N GLU A 105 5.16 2.67 -19.84
CA GLU A 105 3.97 2.65 -18.98
C GLU A 105 3.19 1.34 -19.12
N ARG A 106 3.16 0.77 -20.33
CA ARG A 106 2.53 -0.54 -20.58
C ARG A 106 3.26 -1.64 -19.82
N ASP A 107 4.60 -1.61 -19.78
CA ASP A 107 5.37 -2.61 -19.06
C ASP A 107 5.11 -2.54 -17.54
N ILE A 108 5.00 -1.33 -16.98
CA ILE A 108 4.56 -1.14 -15.59
C ILE A 108 3.20 -1.80 -15.36
N GLY A 109 2.22 -1.57 -16.25
CA GLY A 109 0.90 -2.18 -16.14
C GLY A 109 0.92 -3.71 -16.18
N VAL A 110 1.78 -4.32 -17.00
CA VAL A 110 1.96 -5.79 -17.05
C VAL A 110 2.56 -6.29 -15.74
N ILE A 111 3.57 -5.61 -15.19
CA ILE A 111 4.17 -5.98 -13.91
C ILE A 111 3.16 -5.81 -12.77
N GLU A 112 2.42 -4.71 -12.71
CA GLU A 112 1.35 -4.50 -11.72
C GLU A 112 0.29 -5.61 -11.78
N PHE A 113 -0.04 -6.05 -12.99
CA PHE A 113 -0.98 -7.14 -13.18
C PHE A 113 -0.45 -8.44 -12.56
N ILE A 114 0.78 -8.86 -12.87
CA ILE A 114 1.33 -10.11 -12.30
C ILE A 114 1.60 -10.03 -10.80
N MET A 115 1.74 -8.82 -10.25
CA MET A 115 1.84 -8.55 -8.81
C MET A 115 0.48 -8.56 -8.09
N SER A 116 -0.63 -8.75 -8.80
CA SER A 116 -1.97 -8.70 -8.21
C SER A 116 -2.35 -10.00 -7.49
N GLU A 117 -3.21 -9.90 -6.48
CA GLU A 117 -3.69 -11.04 -5.66
C GLU A 117 -4.50 -12.05 -6.48
N SER A 118 -4.89 -11.69 -7.71
CA SER A 118 -5.58 -12.54 -8.68
C SER A 118 -4.76 -13.77 -9.14
N PHE A 119 -3.52 -13.92 -8.69
CA PHE A 119 -2.57 -14.99 -9.06
C PHE A 119 -2.29 -16.01 -7.95
N GLY A 120 -3.04 -16.00 -6.83
CA GLY A 120 -2.92 -16.95 -5.73
C GLY A 120 -1.57 -17.02 -5.00
N ASP A 121 -1.57 -17.59 -3.79
CA ASP A 121 -0.44 -17.47 -2.86
C ASP A 121 0.92 -17.97 -3.40
N TYR A 122 0.94 -19.02 -4.22
CA TYR A 122 2.18 -19.69 -4.64
C TYR A 122 3.09 -18.81 -5.51
N ARG A 123 2.50 -18.00 -6.42
CA ARG A 123 3.26 -17.07 -7.28
C ARG A 123 3.20 -15.65 -6.80
N TYR A 124 2.16 -15.30 -6.05
CA TYR A 124 1.92 -13.95 -5.61
C TYR A 124 3.13 -13.34 -4.90
N GLN A 125 3.70 -14.03 -3.90
CA GLN A 125 4.87 -13.49 -3.18
C GLN A 125 6.09 -13.30 -4.08
N LYS A 126 6.36 -14.28 -4.94
CA LYS A 126 7.49 -14.23 -5.88
C LYS A 126 7.31 -13.11 -6.91
N ASN A 127 6.12 -12.95 -7.48
CA ASN A 127 5.83 -11.91 -8.46
C ASN A 127 5.85 -10.52 -7.83
N VAL A 128 5.31 -10.37 -6.61
CA VAL A 128 5.42 -9.12 -5.83
C VAL A 128 6.88 -8.77 -5.61
N GLN A 129 7.72 -9.73 -5.23
CA GLN A 129 9.15 -9.49 -5.05
C GLN A 129 9.84 -9.07 -6.35
N LEU A 130 9.70 -9.87 -7.42
CA LEU A 130 10.31 -9.58 -8.72
C LEU A 130 9.85 -8.25 -9.32
N GLY A 131 8.55 -7.98 -9.24
CA GLY A 131 7.96 -6.73 -9.72
C GLY A 131 8.40 -5.52 -8.91
N THR A 132 8.48 -5.65 -7.58
CA THR A 132 9.02 -4.61 -6.70
C THR A 132 10.47 -4.31 -7.03
N ASP A 133 11.32 -5.33 -7.16
CA ASP A 133 12.74 -5.18 -7.45
C ASP A 133 12.96 -4.54 -8.83
N TRP A 134 12.14 -4.89 -9.84
CA TRP A 134 12.16 -4.26 -11.15
C TRP A 134 11.71 -2.79 -11.09
N MET A 135 10.60 -2.49 -10.39
CA MET A 135 10.12 -1.12 -10.22
C MET A 135 11.12 -0.23 -9.46
N LEU A 136 11.86 -0.77 -8.48
CA LEU A 136 12.95 -0.04 -7.83
C LEU A 136 14.02 0.38 -8.85
N LYS A 137 14.40 -0.51 -9.78
CA LYS A 137 15.33 -0.16 -10.88
C LYS A 137 14.74 0.91 -11.79
N VAL A 138 13.43 0.88 -12.07
CA VAL A 138 12.75 1.93 -12.85
C VAL A 138 12.84 3.26 -12.12
N VAL A 139 12.53 3.31 -10.82
CA VAL A 139 12.62 4.55 -10.03
C VAL A 139 14.04 5.12 -10.04
N GLN A 140 15.07 4.26 -10.01
CA GLN A 140 16.47 4.68 -10.02
C GLN A 140 16.95 5.18 -11.40
N ASN A 141 16.53 4.54 -12.49
CA ASN A 141 17.10 4.79 -13.83
C ASN A 141 16.16 5.56 -14.77
N ARG A 142 14.88 5.67 -14.45
CA ARG A 142 13.81 6.30 -15.25
C ARG A 142 12.90 7.18 -14.37
N PRO A 143 13.41 8.32 -13.87
CA PRO A 143 12.68 9.21 -12.96
C PRO A 143 11.40 9.80 -13.59
N ASP A 144 11.34 9.89 -14.92
CA ASP A 144 10.14 10.26 -15.69
C ASP A 144 8.97 9.28 -15.49
N MET A 145 9.28 8.00 -15.25
CA MET A 145 8.30 6.93 -15.07
C MET A 145 7.86 6.74 -13.61
N ALA A 146 8.59 7.32 -12.64
CA ALA A 146 8.33 7.17 -11.22
C ALA A 146 6.89 7.53 -10.80
N GLY A 147 6.28 8.51 -11.50
CA GLY A 147 4.89 8.92 -11.30
C GLY A 147 3.84 7.83 -11.56
N LYS A 148 4.20 6.76 -12.29
CA LYS A 148 3.31 5.63 -12.58
C LYS A 148 3.35 4.56 -11.48
N ILE A 149 4.45 4.47 -10.74
CA ILE A 149 4.67 3.46 -9.69
C ILE A 149 4.03 3.86 -8.35
N VAL A 150 3.70 5.15 -8.17
CA VAL A 150 3.10 5.72 -6.96
C VAL A 150 1.94 4.90 -6.39
N ALA A 151 0.98 4.53 -7.23
CA ALA A 151 -0.18 3.78 -6.77
C ALA A 151 0.21 2.39 -6.25
N THR A 152 1.14 1.73 -6.93
CA THR A 152 1.65 0.41 -6.52
C THR A 152 2.46 0.50 -5.23
N ALA A 153 3.30 1.53 -5.07
CA ALA A 153 4.03 1.76 -3.82
C ALA A 153 3.10 1.90 -2.60
N PHE A 154 1.96 2.57 -2.75
CA PHE A 154 0.99 2.64 -1.66
C PHE A 154 0.26 1.32 -1.43
N LYS A 155 -0.11 0.60 -2.50
CA LYS A 155 -0.73 -0.73 -2.37
C LYS A 155 0.19 -1.70 -1.64
N THR A 156 1.48 -1.76 -2.00
CA THR A 156 2.44 -2.66 -1.33
C THR A 156 2.67 -2.28 0.12
N ALA A 157 2.75 -0.97 0.43
CA ALA A 157 2.88 -0.49 1.80
C ALA A 157 1.64 -0.85 2.65
N LEU A 158 0.44 -0.66 2.11
CA LEU A 158 -0.80 -0.92 2.83
C LEU A 158 -1.06 -2.41 3.03
N HIS A 159 -1.05 -3.18 1.94
CA HIS A 159 -1.46 -4.58 1.98
C HIS A 159 -0.36 -5.50 2.51
N LYS A 160 0.91 -5.16 2.27
CA LYS A 160 2.06 -6.04 2.57
C LYS A 160 3.06 -5.47 3.55
N LYS A 161 2.86 -4.23 4.02
CA LYS A 161 3.82 -3.53 4.89
C LYS A 161 5.21 -3.44 4.24
N ASP A 162 5.27 -3.42 2.90
CA ASP A 162 6.50 -3.26 2.13
C ASP A 162 6.63 -1.80 1.66
N PHE A 163 7.54 -1.07 2.32
CA PHE A 163 7.76 0.36 2.11
C PHE A 163 8.88 0.67 1.11
N ARG A 164 9.57 -0.34 0.55
CA ARG A 164 10.76 -0.13 -0.28
C ARG A 164 10.52 0.80 -1.48
N LEU A 165 9.40 0.63 -2.18
CA LEU A 165 9.04 1.50 -3.31
C LEU A 165 8.70 2.92 -2.86
N LEU A 166 8.02 3.06 -1.73
CA LEU A 166 7.63 4.35 -1.17
C LEU A 166 8.88 5.15 -0.78
N ASP A 167 9.83 4.50 -0.10
CA ASP A 167 11.11 5.09 0.30
C ASP A 167 11.95 5.49 -0.91
N ALA A 168 12.08 4.60 -1.91
CA ALA A 168 12.83 4.90 -3.13
C ALA A 168 12.21 6.07 -3.92
N LEU A 169 10.88 6.14 -4.02
CA LEU A 169 10.18 7.24 -4.68
C LEU A 169 10.32 8.57 -3.92
N LEU A 170 10.40 8.51 -2.59
CA LEU A 170 10.67 9.68 -1.76
C LEU A 170 12.08 10.21 -1.93
N GLU A 171 13.06 9.30 -1.96
CA GLU A 171 14.46 9.67 -2.07
C GLU A 171 14.83 10.13 -3.48
N LYS A 172 14.41 9.39 -4.51
CA LYS A 172 14.93 9.56 -5.89
C LYS A 172 14.00 10.32 -6.81
N ALA A 173 12.69 10.20 -6.63
CA ALA A 173 11.71 10.83 -7.52
C ALA A 173 10.64 11.65 -6.79
N PRO A 174 11.02 12.58 -5.89
CA PRO A 174 10.11 13.36 -5.08
C PRO A 174 9.20 14.35 -5.84
N GLY A 175 9.17 14.35 -7.18
CA GLY A 175 8.13 15.00 -8.01
C GLY A 175 6.95 14.09 -8.42
N ALA A 176 7.08 12.77 -8.30
CA ALA A 176 6.09 11.74 -8.67
C ALA A 176 4.70 11.76 -7.94
N PHE A 177 4.65 11.73 -6.59
CA PHE A 177 3.51 12.09 -5.72
C PHE A 177 3.04 13.52 -5.97
N ARG A 178 2.04 13.67 -6.84
CA ARG A 178 1.23 14.89 -7.00
C ARG A 178 -0.06 14.76 -6.18
N TYR A 179 -0.53 15.87 -5.61
CA TYR A 179 -1.67 15.87 -4.68
C TYR A 179 -2.89 15.16 -5.27
N ASP A 180 -3.20 15.50 -6.52
CA ASP A 180 -4.33 14.94 -7.27
C ASP A 180 -4.27 13.42 -7.46
N LYS A 181 -3.07 12.82 -7.50
CA LYS A 181 -2.90 11.37 -7.65
C LYS A 181 -3.13 10.63 -6.34
N VAL A 182 -2.61 11.19 -5.25
CA VAL A 182 -2.69 10.53 -3.94
C VAL A 182 -4.07 10.71 -3.33
N HIS A 183 -4.70 11.87 -3.54
CA HIS A 183 -6.09 12.08 -3.19
C HIS A 183 -7.01 11.10 -3.94
N ARG A 184 -6.88 10.98 -5.27
CA ARG A 184 -7.65 9.99 -6.05
C ARG A 184 -7.43 8.54 -5.62
N PHE A 185 -6.20 8.20 -5.26
CA PHE A 185 -5.88 6.89 -4.74
C PHE A 185 -6.62 6.62 -3.42
N ALA A 186 -6.60 7.57 -2.49
CA ALA A 186 -7.33 7.48 -1.22
C ALA A 186 -8.86 7.32 -1.44
N GLU A 187 -9.46 8.11 -2.34
CA GLU A 187 -10.89 7.99 -2.67
C GLU A 187 -11.22 6.61 -3.25
N THR A 188 -10.38 6.09 -4.16
CA THR A 188 -10.59 4.75 -4.77
C THR A 188 -10.65 3.63 -3.73
N LEU A 189 -9.93 3.78 -2.62
CA LEU A 189 -9.83 2.74 -1.59
C LEU A 189 -10.98 2.85 -0.59
N LYS A 190 -11.47 4.07 -0.36
CA LYS A 190 -12.74 4.31 0.34
C LYS A 190 -13.91 3.69 -0.40
N ASP A 191 -14.01 3.90 -1.70
CA ASP A 191 -15.10 3.35 -2.53
C ASP A 191 -15.14 1.82 -2.54
N ARG A 192 -14.00 1.16 -2.31
CA ARG A 192 -13.88 -0.31 -2.26
C ARG A 192 -14.15 -0.91 -0.88
N GLY A 193 -14.65 -0.12 0.07
CA GLY A 193 -15.06 -0.62 1.40
C GLY A 193 -13.90 -1.05 2.30
N PHE A 194 -12.66 -0.69 1.95
CA PHE A 194 -11.54 -0.85 2.89
C PHE A 194 -11.78 0.07 4.10
N GLU A 195 -11.54 -0.40 5.32
CA GLU A 195 -11.50 0.47 6.51
C GLU A 195 -10.42 1.53 6.28
N VAL A 196 -10.84 2.72 5.84
CA VAL A 196 -10.00 3.88 5.50
C VAL A 196 -9.33 4.47 6.76
N SER A 197 -9.65 3.94 7.94
CA SER A 197 -9.78 4.73 9.16
C SER A 197 -8.49 5.36 9.70
N LYS A 198 -7.29 4.94 9.27
CA LYS A 198 -6.03 5.45 9.88
C LYS A 198 -4.86 5.68 8.91
N HIS A 199 -4.63 4.81 7.91
CA HIS A 199 -3.32 4.75 7.21
C HIS A 199 -3.13 5.64 5.96
N TYR A 200 -4.19 6.16 5.33
CA TYR A 200 -4.10 7.11 4.19
C TYR A 200 -3.66 8.52 4.60
N LEU A 201 -3.95 8.88 5.85
CA LEU A 201 -3.59 10.15 6.48
C LEU A 201 -2.07 10.31 6.63
N TYR A 202 -1.33 9.20 6.78
CA TYR A 202 0.13 9.13 6.81
C TYR A 202 0.80 9.35 5.45
N LEU A 203 0.14 8.87 4.39
CA LEU A 203 0.59 9.06 3.02
C LEU A 203 0.44 10.53 2.57
N ALA A 204 -0.41 11.30 3.27
CA ALA A 204 -0.46 12.76 3.19
C ALA A 204 0.73 13.44 3.91
N HIS A 205 1.28 12.89 5.00
CA HIS A 205 2.52 13.43 5.59
C HIS A 205 3.76 13.21 4.73
N ILE A 206 3.70 12.28 3.80
CA ILE A 206 4.71 12.08 2.76
C ILE A 206 4.61 13.16 1.65
N PHE A 207 3.46 13.84 1.48
CA PHE A 207 3.41 15.11 0.74
C PHE A 207 4.21 16.22 1.40
N CYS A 208 4.22 16.29 2.73
CA CYS A 208 5.02 17.27 3.45
C CYS A 208 6.53 17.08 3.23
N ALA A 209 7.01 15.85 2.97
CA ALA A 209 8.40 15.62 2.55
C ALA A 209 8.73 16.20 1.16
N ARG A 210 7.70 16.48 0.33
CA ARG A 210 7.86 16.95 -1.05
C ARG A 210 7.66 18.44 -1.25
N TYR A 211 7.01 19.09 -0.30
CA TYR A 211 7.21 20.51 -0.07
C TYR A 211 8.72 20.85 -0.01
N THR A 212 9.51 20.01 0.64
CA THR A 212 10.95 20.23 0.83
C THR A 212 11.74 20.19 -0.49
N ILE A 213 11.20 19.61 -1.57
CA ILE A 213 11.75 19.70 -2.94
C ILE A 213 11.24 20.93 -3.69
N ALA A 214 10.03 21.44 -3.39
CA ALA A 214 9.55 22.73 -3.91
C ALA A 214 10.43 23.93 -3.46
N ARG A 215 11.27 23.73 -2.44
CA ARG A 215 12.30 24.66 -1.95
C ARG A 215 13.35 25.08 -2.99
N ASN A 216 13.47 24.42 -4.13
CA ASN A 216 14.44 24.81 -5.16
C ASN A 216 13.96 25.90 -6.14
N ASN A 217 12.65 26.24 -6.19
CA ASN A 217 12.09 27.13 -7.23
C ASN A 217 11.18 28.30 -6.74
N GLY A 218 11.22 28.65 -5.45
CA GLY A 218 10.94 30.01 -4.96
C GLY A 218 9.52 30.61 -5.03
N THR A 219 8.46 29.88 -5.43
CA THR A 219 7.14 30.51 -5.68
C THR A 219 5.94 29.93 -4.93
N LEU A 220 6.10 28.87 -4.11
CA LEU A 220 4.95 28.09 -3.58
C LEU A 220 4.78 28.12 -2.05
N GLU A 221 5.33 29.12 -1.36
CA GLU A 221 5.41 29.16 0.12
C GLU A 221 4.04 29.33 0.82
N GLN A 222 3.07 30.00 0.16
CA GLN A 222 1.74 30.26 0.73
C GLN A 222 0.81 29.02 0.72
N GLU A 223 0.84 28.21 -0.34
CA GLU A 223 0.03 26.98 -0.41
C GLU A 223 0.50 25.94 0.61
N LEU A 224 1.79 25.92 0.91
CA LEU A 224 2.42 24.86 1.69
C LEU A 224 2.38 25.13 3.20
N LYS A 225 2.26 26.40 3.60
CA LYS A 225 1.85 26.78 4.95
C LYS A 225 0.48 26.18 5.29
N SER A 226 -0.49 26.27 4.37
CA SER A 226 -1.86 25.78 4.58
C SER A 226 -1.92 24.26 4.83
N VAL A 227 -1.25 23.45 4.01
CA VAL A 227 -1.29 21.98 4.11
C VAL A 227 -0.61 21.48 5.40
N SER A 228 0.45 22.17 5.83
CA SER A 228 1.17 21.80 7.04
C SER A 228 0.42 22.09 8.35
N GLU A 229 -0.39 23.15 8.37
CA GLU A 229 -1.27 23.50 9.48
C GLU A 229 -2.36 22.44 9.68
N PHE A 230 -2.79 21.75 8.61
CA PHE A 230 -3.78 20.66 8.65
C PHE A 230 -3.24 19.33 9.22
N LEU A 231 -1.93 19.11 9.26
CA LEU A 231 -1.32 17.78 9.50
C LEU A 231 -0.65 17.62 10.86
N ALA A 232 -0.32 18.72 11.54
CA ALA A 232 0.20 18.68 12.90
C ALA A 232 -0.84 18.16 13.92
N ALA A 233 -2.12 18.55 13.78
CA ALA A 233 -3.18 18.09 14.66
C ALA A 233 -3.43 16.56 14.56
N PRO A 234 -3.56 15.96 13.36
CA PRO A 234 -3.61 14.50 13.21
C PRO A 234 -2.40 13.76 13.81
N ALA A 235 -1.19 14.27 13.62
CA ALA A 235 0.03 13.64 14.13
C ALA A 235 0.06 13.58 15.66
N LEU A 236 -0.38 14.65 16.31
CA LEU A 236 -0.47 14.73 17.77
C LEU A 236 -1.64 13.88 18.30
N GLN A 237 -2.77 13.84 17.59
CA GLN A 237 -3.93 13.01 17.95
C GLN A 237 -3.60 11.51 17.87
N GLU A 238 -2.94 11.08 16.80
CA GLU A 238 -2.43 9.72 16.67
C GLU A 238 -1.50 9.37 17.82
N GLN A 239 -0.55 10.29 18.11
CA GLN A 239 0.38 10.11 19.20
C GLN A 239 -0.37 9.89 20.52
N VAL A 240 -1.40 10.68 20.83
CA VAL A 240 -2.27 10.48 22.00
C VAL A 240 -3.00 9.13 21.96
N SER A 241 -3.50 8.72 20.79
CA SER A 241 -4.40 7.58 20.62
C SER A 241 -3.72 6.20 20.67
N GLY A 242 -2.40 6.13 20.69
CA GLY A 242 -1.66 4.85 20.70
C GLY A 242 -1.57 4.15 19.35
N ASP A 243 -1.97 4.84 18.28
CA ASP A 243 -1.95 4.32 16.91
C ASP A 243 -0.50 4.25 16.37
N PRO A 244 -0.06 3.14 15.76
CA PRO A 244 1.35 2.88 15.46
C PRO A 244 1.97 3.56 14.24
N GLY A 245 1.27 4.40 13.47
CA GLY A 245 1.78 4.78 12.15
C GLY A 245 2.94 5.78 12.10
N GLY A 246 3.43 6.31 13.24
CA GLY A 246 4.72 7.01 13.32
C GLY A 246 4.71 8.43 12.73
N LEU A 247 3.57 9.10 12.73
CA LEU A 247 3.40 10.37 12.02
C LEU A 247 4.16 11.53 12.63
N LEU A 248 4.18 11.54 13.95
CA LEU A 248 4.96 12.50 14.69
C LEU A 248 6.45 12.38 14.31
N LEU A 249 6.99 11.16 14.23
CA LEU A 249 8.40 10.96 13.86
C LEU A 249 8.71 11.48 12.44
N THR A 250 7.82 11.19 11.49
CA THR A 250 7.94 11.68 10.11
C THR A 250 7.87 13.20 10.05
N LEU A 251 6.89 13.81 10.73
CA LEU A 251 6.74 15.26 10.79
C LEU A 251 7.96 15.93 11.43
N LEU A 252 8.48 15.38 12.53
CA LEU A 252 9.66 15.91 13.21
C LEU A 252 10.92 15.81 12.35
N LYS A 253 11.05 14.76 11.54
CA LYS A 253 12.20 14.57 10.64
C LYS A 253 12.19 15.53 9.45
N TYR A 254 11.03 15.80 8.87
CA TYR A 254 10.94 16.49 7.58
C TYR A 254 10.34 17.90 7.64
N ALA A 255 9.48 18.19 8.61
CA ALA A 255 8.77 19.46 8.71
C ALA A 255 8.42 19.87 10.16
N PRO A 256 9.39 19.90 11.09
CA PRO A 256 9.12 20.22 12.50
C PRO A 256 8.57 21.64 12.72
N GLN A 257 8.87 22.59 11.83
CA GLN A 257 8.41 23.99 11.86
C GLN A 257 6.89 24.17 11.79
N THR A 258 6.18 23.11 11.43
CA THR A 258 4.73 23.11 11.20
C THR A 258 3.93 22.98 12.49
N ILE A 259 4.55 22.46 13.56
CA ILE A 259 3.95 22.38 14.89
C ILE A 259 3.91 23.79 15.50
N THR A 260 2.73 24.37 15.64
CA THR A 260 2.60 25.68 16.28
C THR A 260 2.65 25.58 17.82
N GLN A 261 2.97 26.68 18.49
CA GLN A 261 2.89 26.76 19.96
C GLN A 261 1.49 26.40 20.48
N ALA A 262 0.43 26.83 19.79
CA ALA A 262 -0.95 26.52 20.17
C ALA A 262 -1.26 25.01 20.09
N GLN A 263 -0.82 24.34 19.02
CA GLN A 263 -0.98 22.88 18.87
C GLN A 263 -0.16 22.11 19.91
N PHE A 264 1.06 22.57 20.19
CA PHE A 264 1.91 22.00 21.23
C PHE A 264 1.30 22.15 22.63
N ASP A 265 0.75 23.32 22.95
CA ASP A 265 0.04 23.56 24.22
C ASP A 265 -1.20 22.68 24.36
N SER A 266 -1.97 22.51 23.27
CA SER A 266 -3.15 21.64 23.25
C SER A 266 -2.76 20.18 23.53
N TYR A 267 -1.70 19.68 22.89
CA TYR A 267 -1.19 18.34 23.11
C TYR A 267 -0.66 18.15 24.54
N ASN A 268 0.12 19.10 25.06
CA ASN A 268 0.59 19.09 26.46
C ASN A 268 -0.57 19.05 27.46
N GLY A 269 -1.64 19.80 27.22
CA GLY A 269 -2.84 19.79 28.06
C GLY A 269 -3.51 18.42 28.12
N ILE A 270 -3.63 17.73 26.98
CA ILE A 270 -4.16 16.36 26.92
C ILE A 270 -3.25 15.41 27.72
N VAL A 271 -1.93 15.48 27.52
CA VAL A 271 -0.97 14.62 28.24
C VAL A 271 -0.98 14.87 29.74
N TYR A 272 -1.15 16.13 30.18
CA TYR A 272 -1.28 16.48 31.59
C TYR A 272 -2.51 15.84 32.24
N GLN A 273 -3.65 15.81 31.53
CA GLN A 273 -4.90 15.20 32.01
C GLN A 273 -4.86 13.66 32.00
N MET A 274 -3.87 13.03 31.37
CA MET A 274 -3.73 11.57 31.39
C MET A 274 -3.29 11.08 32.77
N THR A 275 -4.07 10.17 33.36
CA THR A 275 -3.75 9.57 34.66
C THR A 275 -2.74 8.43 34.52
N TRP A 276 -2.95 7.49 33.58
CA TRP A 276 -2.04 6.36 33.35
C TRP A 276 -1.96 5.92 31.89
N THR A 277 -3.09 5.49 31.32
CA THR A 277 -3.22 5.03 29.93
C THR A 277 -4.47 5.60 29.30
N HIS A 278 -4.33 6.18 28.11
CA HIS A 278 -5.45 6.60 27.27
C HIS A 278 -5.34 5.86 25.94
N ASN A 279 -6.41 5.17 25.51
CA ASN A 279 -6.45 4.38 24.27
C ASN A 279 -5.26 3.42 24.08
N GLY A 280 -4.76 2.79 25.15
CA GLY A 280 -3.66 1.83 25.09
C GLY A 280 -2.24 2.44 25.08
N ARG A 281 -2.09 3.78 25.06
CA ARG A 281 -0.78 4.45 25.18
C ARG A 281 -0.54 4.96 26.59
N ARG A 282 0.70 4.82 27.08
CA ARG A 282 1.11 5.31 28.40
C ARG A 282 1.44 6.79 28.35
N ARG A 283 1.10 7.53 29.41
CA ARG A 283 1.53 8.93 29.60
C ARG A 283 3.03 9.11 29.39
N SER A 284 3.86 8.17 29.86
CA SER A 284 5.33 8.21 29.71
C SER A 284 5.79 8.27 28.25
N GLN A 285 5.08 7.59 27.34
CA GLN A 285 5.39 7.60 25.90
C GLN A 285 5.01 8.94 25.26
N ASN A 286 3.97 9.60 25.77
CA ASN A 286 3.61 10.94 25.32
C ASN A 286 4.55 12.01 25.87
N GLU A 287 5.07 11.84 27.09
CA GLU A 287 6.15 12.67 27.65
C GLU A 287 7.45 12.54 26.86
N GLU A 288 7.78 11.35 26.34
CA GLU A 288 8.91 11.16 25.43
C GLU A 288 8.69 11.87 24.09
N ALA A 289 7.48 11.81 23.54
CA ALA A 289 7.11 12.58 22.35
C ALA A 289 7.21 14.10 22.56
N ILE A 290 6.88 14.62 23.75
CA ILE A 290 7.10 16.03 24.08
C ILE A 290 8.58 16.39 23.98
N LYS A 291 9.48 15.53 24.47
CA LYS A 291 10.94 15.76 24.35
C LYS A 291 11.39 15.79 22.90
N MET A 292 10.95 14.81 22.09
CA MET A 292 11.28 14.78 20.66
C MET A 292 10.79 16.03 19.92
N ILE A 293 9.60 16.53 20.26
CA ILE A 293 9.08 17.80 19.69
C ILE A 293 9.98 18.96 20.10
N MET A 294 10.36 19.08 21.37
CA MET A 294 11.22 20.17 21.86
C MET A 294 12.64 20.11 21.29
N GLU A 295 13.18 18.91 21.04
CA GLU A 295 14.46 18.72 20.37
C GLU A 295 14.42 19.20 18.92
N ALA A 296 13.34 18.88 18.19
CA ALA A 296 13.16 19.32 16.81
C ALA A 296 12.72 20.79 16.70
N ARG A 297 12.12 21.36 17.75
CA ARG A 297 11.64 22.74 17.85
C ARG A 297 12.04 23.42 19.17
N PRO A 298 13.31 23.81 19.31
CA PRO A 298 13.81 24.46 20.52
C PRO A 298 13.14 25.82 20.83
N ASP A 299 12.46 26.42 19.86
CA ASP A 299 11.72 27.68 20.00
C ASP A 299 10.38 27.52 20.74
N LEU A 300 9.84 26.31 20.82
CA LEU A 300 8.59 26.04 21.54
C LEU A 300 8.81 26.06 23.06
N LYS A 301 7.91 26.71 23.80
CA LYS A 301 7.97 26.80 25.27
C LYS A 301 6.91 25.92 25.90
N ARG A 302 7.31 25.00 26.77
CA ARG A 302 6.35 24.23 27.56
C ARG A 302 5.77 25.13 28.66
N LEU A 303 4.43 25.30 28.68
CA LEU A 303 3.79 26.08 29.75
C LEU A 303 3.97 25.40 31.13
N PRO A 304 4.03 26.19 32.23
CA PRO A 304 4.00 25.66 33.59
C PRO A 304 2.70 24.92 33.89
N GLN A 305 2.72 23.92 34.78
CA GLN A 305 1.53 23.13 35.15
C GLN A 305 0.35 24.01 35.61
N GLU A 306 0.63 25.04 36.42
CA GLU A 306 -0.34 26.02 36.95
C GLU A 306 -1.15 26.74 35.86
N ALA A 307 -0.58 26.90 34.66
CA ALA A 307 -1.26 27.55 33.53
C ALA A 307 -2.36 26.67 32.91
N TYR A 308 -2.25 25.34 33.03
CA TYR A 308 -3.25 24.41 32.52
C TYR A 308 -4.43 24.26 33.48
N GLU A 309 -4.16 24.32 34.79
CA GLU A 309 -5.18 24.30 35.85
C GLU A 309 -6.14 25.50 35.73
N LYS A 310 -5.61 26.70 35.43
CA LYS A 310 -6.41 27.90 35.17
C LYS A 310 -7.30 27.82 33.92
N LYS A 311 -6.86 27.13 32.86
CA LYS A 311 -7.64 26.93 31.62
C LYS A 311 -8.81 25.96 31.83
N LEU A 312 -8.63 24.94 32.68
CA LEU A 312 -9.66 23.97 33.04
C LEU A 312 -10.78 24.55 33.92
N SER A 313 -10.49 25.63 34.66
CA SER A 313 -11.46 26.33 35.53
C SER A 313 -12.31 27.39 34.83
N SER A 314 -12.13 27.65 33.52
CA SER A 314 -12.99 28.55 32.74
C SER A 314 -14.14 27.79 32.05
N PRO A 315 -15.36 28.37 31.92
CA PRO A 315 -16.49 27.69 31.30
C PRO A 315 -16.18 27.35 29.83
N ALA A 316 -16.39 26.08 29.46
CA ALA A 316 -15.96 25.48 28.20
C ALA A 316 -16.58 26.09 26.94
N GLN A 317 -15.81 26.13 25.84
CA GLN A 317 -16.25 25.88 24.46
C GLN A 317 -15.06 25.48 23.57
N PRO A 318 -15.26 24.73 22.47
CA PRO A 318 -15.99 23.48 22.32
C PRO A 318 -15.04 22.30 22.03
N SER A 319 -15.55 21.07 22.17
CA SER A 319 -14.93 19.82 21.72
C SER A 319 -14.41 19.92 20.29
N LEU A 320 -13.20 19.38 20.04
CA LEU A 320 -12.79 19.03 18.68
C LEU A 320 -13.88 18.15 18.09
N GLY A 321 -14.53 18.66 17.04
CA GLY A 321 -15.78 18.13 16.51
C GLY A 321 -15.71 16.65 16.18
N GLU A 322 -16.77 15.94 16.54
CA GLU A 322 -17.19 14.74 15.85
C GLU A 322 -17.26 15.07 14.35
N GLY A 323 -16.47 14.36 13.54
CA GLY A 323 -16.62 14.42 12.08
C GLY A 323 -18.02 13.95 11.69
N PRO A 324 -18.59 14.48 10.58
CA PRO A 324 -19.96 14.16 10.23
C PRO A 324 -20.12 12.66 9.96
N SER A 325 -21.24 12.14 10.45
CA SER A 325 -21.68 10.74 10.45
C SER A 325 -21.77 10.10 9.08
#